data_AF-A0A4Q5SFT8-F1
#
_entry.id   AF-A0A4Q5SFT8-F1
#
_cell.length_a   1.000
_cell.length_b   1.000
_cell.length_c   1.000
_cell.angle_alpha   90.00
_cell.angle_beta   90.00
_cell.angle_gamma   90.00
#
_symmetry.space_group_name_H-M   'P 1'
#
loop_
_entity.id
_entity.type
_entity.pdbx_description
1 polymer ?
#
loop_
_entity_poly.entity_id
_entity_poly.type
_entity_poly.pdbx_seq_one_letter_code
_entity_poly.pdbx_strand_id
1 'polypeptide(L)'
;PLVPPTGFLMLVAWRLVRPGLLPVWAGAPLGLFDDLFSGQPLGSGVLLWSLTMIAIEVLDRRIPWRSFLQDWIAAALALLGYVLAAFLVSGASATGPALVALGPQAMLSVLLFPAAARLVATLDRVRLTRYRSTS
;
A
#
# COMPACT_ATOMS: atom_id res chain seq x y z
N PRO A 1 1.32 -16.83 9.13
CA PRO A 1 1.75 -17.11 7.75
C PRO A 1 2.33 -15.82 7.15
N LEU A 2 3.48 -15.87 6.45
CA LEU A 2 4.00 -14.70 5.73
C LEU A 2 3.14 -14.48 4.49
N VAL A 3 2.19 -13.55 4.60
CA VAL A 3 1.30 -13.15 3.50
C VAL A 3 1.72 -11.73 3.10
N PRO A 4 1.75 -11.40 1.79
CA PRO A 4 1.92 -10.03 1.34
C PRO A 4 0.95 -9.09 2.07
N PRO A 5 1.35 -7.85 2.40
CA PRO A 5 0.47 -6.90 3.07
C PRO A 5 -0.57 -6.38 2.07
N THR A 6 -1.60 -7.19 1.83
CA THR A 6 -2.61 -6.96 0.78
C THR A 6 -3.42 -5.70 1.04
N GLY A 7 -3.74 -5.41 2.30
CA GLY A 7 -4.42 -4.17 2.69
C GLY A 7 -3.61 -2.92 2.30
N PHE A 8 -2.32 -2.91 2.64
CA PHE A 8 -1.41 -1.82 2.29
C PHE A 8 -1.18 -1.74 0.77
N LEU A 9 -1.01 -2.88 0.08
CA LEU A 9 -0.92 -2.95 -1.38
C LEU A 9 -2.15 -2.30 -2.06
N MET A 10 -3.35 -2.60 -1.56
CA MET A 10 -4.58 -2.04 -2.10
C MET A 10 -4.67 -0.53 -1.83
N LEU A 11 -4.27 -0.05 -0.64
CA LEU A 11 -4.21 1.37 -0.33
C LEU A 11 -3.30 2.11 -1.32
N VAL A 12 -2.08 1.61 -1.51
CA VAL A 12 -1.08 2.19 -2.42
C VAL A 12 -1.58 2.14 -3.87
N ALA A 13 -2.18 1.03 -4.30
CA ALA A 13 -2.76 0.90 -5.64
C ALA A 13 -3.87 1.92 -5.89
N TRP A 14 -4.82 2.08 -4.95
CA TRP A 14 -5.87 3.09 -5.06
C TRP A 14 -5.30 4.50 -5.15
N ARG A 15 -4.33 4.82 -4.29
CA ARG A 15 -3.76 6.16 -4.20
C ARG A 15 -2.93 6.54 -5.44
N LEU A 16 -2.15 5.61 -5.99
CA LEU A 16 -1.32 5.86 -7.17
C LEU A 16 -2.13 5.84 -8.48
N VAL A 17 -3.11 4.94 -8.62
CA VAL A 17 -3.93 4.84 -9.85
C VAL A 17 -4.98 5.94 -9.94
N ARG A 18 -5.54 6.37 -8.80
CA ARG A 18 -6.55 7.43 -8.73
C ARG A 18 -6.17 8.47 -7.67
N PRO A 19 -5.21 9.37 -7.98
CA PRO A 19 -4.88 10.49 -7.11
C PRO A 19 -6.15 11.28 -6.74
N GLY A 20 -6.29 11.61 -5.45
CA GLY A 20 -7.43 12.37 -4.94
C GLY A 20 -8.70 11.57 -4.61
N LEU A 21 -8.78 10.27 -4.94
CA LEU A 21 -9.95 9.46 -4.55
C LEU A 21 -9.99 9.16 -3.05
N LEU A 22 -8.83 8.82 -2.48
CA LEU A 22 -8.67 8.58 -1.04
C LEU A 22 -8.07 9.81 -0.36
N PRO A 23 -8.69 10.33 0.71
CA PRO A 23 -8.12 11.45 1.45
C PRO A 23 -6.85 11.00 2.19
N VAL A 24 -5.90 11.91 2.40
CA VAL A 24 -4.61 11.60 3.03
C VAL A 24 -4.78 10.97 4.42
N TRP A 25 -5.79 11.40 5.18
CA TRP A 25 -6.08 10.87 6.51
C TRP A 25 -6.55 9.41 6.52
N ALA A 26 -6.95 8.83 5.37
CA ALA A 26 -7.42 7.44 5.29
C ALA A 26 -6.35 6.42 5.71
N GLY A 27 -5.07 6.79 5.64
CA GLY A 27 -3.97 5.95 6.13
C GLY A 27 -4.07 5.64 7.62
N ALA A 28 -4.52 6.59 8.45
CA ALA A 28 -4.59 6.42 9.89
C ALA A 28 -5.61 5.35 10.37
N PRO A 29 -6.91 5.41 10.00
CA PRO A 29 -7.87 4.41 10.44
C PRO A 29 -7.61 3.03 9.82
N LEU A 30 -7.12 2.98 8.58
CA LEU A 30 -6.79 1.71 7.94
C LEU A 30 -5.53 1.07 8.54
N GLY A 31 -4.53 1.89 8.90
CA GLY A 31 -3.35 1.43 9.63
C GLY A 31 -3.69 0.96 11.05
N LEU A 32 -4.68 1.57 11.71
CA LEU A 32 -5.16 1.08 13.01
C LEU A 32 -5.82 -0.30 12.87
N PHE A 33 -6.60 -0.49 11.82
CA PHE A 33 -7.19 -1.80 11.52
C PHE A 33 -6.11 -2.85 11.23
N ASP A 34 -5.06 -2.47 10.49
CA ASP A 34 -3.90 -3.32 10.24
C ASP A 34 -3.19 -3.73 11.53
N ASP A 35 -2.94 -2.80 12.45
CA ASP A 35 -2.35 -3.10 13.77
C ASP A 35 -3.20 -4.10 14.56
N LEU A 36 -4.51 -3.90 14.59
CA LEU A 36 -5.46 -4.77 15.29
C LEU A 36 -5.52 -6.18 14.68
N PHE A 37 -5.46 -6.29 13.35
CA PHE A 37 -5.56 -7.57 12.65
C PHE A 37 -4.23 -8.34 12.63
N SER A 38 -3.12 -7.63 12.47
CA SER A 38 -1.79 -8.24 12.37
C SER A 38 -1.17 -8.55 13.73
N GLY A 39 -1.66 -7.94 14.81
CA GLY A 39 -1.07 -8.07 16.15
C GLY A 39 0.27 -7.36 16.29
N GLN A 40 0.63 -6.48 15.36
CA GLN A 40 1.79 -5.60 15.49
C GLN A 40 1.55 -4.55 16.59
N PRO A 41 2.61 -3.91 17.12
CA PRO A 41 2.46 -2.87 18.13
C PRO A 41 1.47 -1.79 17.68
N LEU A 42 0.45 -1.53 18.51
CA LEU A 42 -0.57 -0.53 18.21
C LEU A 42 0.07 0.82 17.87
N GLY A 43 -0.34 1.40 16.74
CA GLY A 43 0.18 2.65 16.22
C GLY A 43 1.26 2.50 15.15
N SER A 44 1.84 1.32 14.98
CA SER A 44 2.87 1.08 13.96
C SER A 44 2.32 1.18 12.53
N GLY A 45 1.23 0.48 12.25
CA GLY A 45 0.46 0.55 11.02
C GLY A 45 -0.12 1.94 10.83
N VAL A 46 -0.73 2.53 11.87
CA VAL A 46 -1.23 3.93 11.81
C VAL A 46 -0.15 4.88 11.30
N LEU A 47 1.05 4.82 11.87
CA LEU A 47 2.17 5.69 11.51
C LEU A 47 2.66 5.40 10.09
N LEU A 48 2.94 4.14 9.76
CA LEU A 48 3.52 3.76 8.46
C LEU A 48 2.57 4.03 7.29
N TRP A 49 1.28 3.74 7.46
CA TRP A 49 0.27 3.95 6.44
C TRP A 49 0.03 5.45 6.23
N SER A 50 -0.02 6.23 7.31
CA SER A 50 -0.14 7.70 7.24
C SER A 50 1.07 8.34 6.57
N LEU A 51 2.29 7.92 6.94
CA LEU A 51 3.52 8.43 6.34
C LEU A 51 3.57 8.11 4.84
N THR A 52 3.12 6.92 4.44
CA THR A 52 3.01 6.54 3.03
C THR A 52 2.02 7.42 2.29
N MET A 53 0.84 7.68 2.86
CA MET A 53 -0.15 8.57 2.25
C MET A 53 0.38 10.00 2.07
N ILE A 54 1.12 10.51 3.05
CA ILE A 54 1.78 11.82 2.96
C ILE A 54 2.87 11.80 1.89
N ALA A 55 3.69 10.75 1.84
CA ALA A 55 4.74 10.61 0.84
C ALA A 55 4.18 10.58 -0.59
N ILE A 56 3.08 9.86 -0.82
CA ILE A 56 2.41 9.83 -2.12
C ILE A 56 1.77 11.19 -2.45
N GLU A 57 1.16 11.87 -1.48
CA GLU A 57 0.64 13.24 -1.67
C GLU A 57 1.77 14.22 -2.09
N VAL A 58 2.95 14.12 -1.50
CA VAL A 58 4.13 14.90 -1.91
C VAL A 58 4.57 14.51 -3.32
N LEU A 59 4.61 13.20 -3.63
CA LEU A 59 4.96 12.70 -4.96
C LEU A 59 4.02 13.23 -6.04
N ASP A 60 2.71 13.21 -5.80
CA ASP A 60 1.67 13.69 -6.72
C ASP A 60 1.86 15.18 -7.04
N ARG A 61 2.26 16.00 -6.05
CA ARG A 61 2.54 17.43 -6.24
C ARG A 61 3.82 17.69 -7.01
N ARG A 62 4.83 16.83 -6.84
CA ARG A 62 6.15 16.99 -7.46
C ARG A 62 6.19 16.47 -8.89
N ILE A 63 5.47 15.38 -9.17
CA ILE A 63 5.46 14.72 -10.47
C ILE A 63 4.00 14.46 -10.88
N PRO A 64 3.30 15.47 -11.44
CA PRO A 64 1.90 15.31 -11.83
C PRO A 64 1.69 14.33 -12.98
N TRP A 65 2.66 14.26 -13.89
CA TRP A 65 2.62 13.42 -15.09
C TRP A 65 3.50 12.19 -14.88
N ARG A 66 2.92 11.12 -14.34
CA ARG A 66 3.64 9.87 -14.06
C ARG A 66 3.34 8.79 -15.08
N SER A 67 4.37 8.03 -15.43
CA SER A 67 4.23 6.80 -16.19
C SER A 67 3.98 5.61 -15.25
N PHE A 68 3.43 4.52 -15.78
CA PHE A 68 3.20 3.30 -15.02
C PHE A 68 4.48 2.78 -14.33
N LEU A 69 5.65 2.93 -14.95
CA LEU A 69 6.92 2.50 -14.35
C LEU A 69 7.26 3.32 -13.10
N GLN A 70 7.04 4.63 -13.13
CA GLN A 70 7.26 5.49 -11.97
C GLN A 70 6.30 5.14 -10.82
N ASP A 71 5.04 4.84 -11.15
CA ASP A 71 4.05 4.37 -10.18
C ASP A 71 4.49 3.05 -9.55
N TRP A 72 5.00 2.14 -10.37
CA TRP A 72 5.46 0.85 -9.90
C TRP A 72 6.70 0.98 -9.00
N ILE A 73 7.65 1.84 -9.33
CA ILE A 73 8.81 2.14 -8.47
C ILE A 73 8.33 2.77 -7.15
N ALA A 74 7.42 3.74 -7.19
CA ALA A 74 6.87 4.36 -5.98
C ALA A 74 6.16 3.33 -5.09
N ALA A 75 5.35 2.46 -5.69
CA ALA A 75 4.70 1.36 -4.98
C ALA A 75 5.71 0.38 -4.40
N ALA A 76 6.76 0.02 -5.15
CA ALA A 76 7.80 -0.87 -4.69
C ALA A 76 8.52 -0.29 -3.47
N LEU A 77 8.92 0.98 -3.52
CA LEU A 77 9.56 1.66 -2.39
C LEU A 77 8.65 1.70 -1.15
N ALA A 78 7.36 2.01 -1.33
CA ALA A 78 6.39 2.02 -0.24
C ALA A 78 6.22 0.62 0.37
N LEU A 79 6.04 -0.42 -0.46
CA LEU A 79 5.83 -1.80 -0.02
C LEU A 79 7.04 -2.37 0.70
N LEU A 80 8.23 -2.21 0.12
CA LEU A 80 9.48 -2.66 0.71
C LEU A 80 9.77 -1.92 2.02
N GLY A 81 9.57 -0.60 2.02
CA GLY A 81 9.73 0.24 3.21
C GLY A 81 8.79 -0.18 4.34
N TYR A 82 7.51 -0.42 4.03
CA TYR A 82 6.54 -0.92 5.00
C TYR A 82 6.92 -2.30 5.55
N VAL A 83 7.23 -3.28 4.68
CA VAL A 83 7.60 -4.64 5.12
C VAL A 83 8.83 -4.62 6.02
N LEU A 84 9.85 -3.83 5.66
CA LEU A 84 11.06 -3.70 6.46
C LEU A 84 10.77 -3.01 7.79
N ALA A 85 10.04 -1.88 7.79
CA ALA A 85 9.73 -1.16 9.01
C ALA A 85 8.83 -1.96 9.96
N ALA A 86 7.80 -2.62 9.43
CA ALA A 86 6.94 -3.53 10.17
C ALA A 86 7.75 -4.67 10.81
N PHE A 87 8.68 -5.26 10.07
CA PHE A 87 9.58 -6.28 10.63
C PHE A 87 10.43 -5.74 11.79
N LEU A 88 11.04 -4.56 11.63
CA LEU A 88 11.87 -3.95 12.67
C LEU A 88 11.06 -3.60 13.93
N VAL A 89 9.82 -3.16 13.77
CA VAL A 89 8.94 -2.77 14.88
C VAL A 89 8.25 -3.97 15.52
N SER A 90 8.08 -5.08 14.80
CA SER A 90 7.37 -6.28 15.29
C SER A 90 7.98 -6.93 16.53
N GLY A 91 9.23 -6.61 16.88
CA GLY A 91 9.96 -7.27 17.96
C GLY A 91 10.39 -8.70 17.61
N ALA A 92 10.22 -9.13 16.35
CA ALA A 92 10.66 -10.43 15.89
C ALA A 92 12.20 -10.53 15.91
N SER A 93 12.72 -11.66 16.40
CA SER A 93 14.15 -11.92 16.33
C SER A 93 14.58 -12.10 14.87
N ALA A 94 15.61 -11.36 14.45
CA ALA A 94 16.19 -11.43 13.12
C ALA A 94 16.99 -12.75 12.93
N THR A 95 16.25 -13.86 12.87
CA THR A 95 16.79 -15.18 12.60
C THR A 95 16.94 -15.37 11.10
N GLY A 96 17.93 -16.18 10.68
CA GLY A 96 18.16 -16.50 9.26
C GLY A 96 16.89 -16.93 8.51
N PRO A 97 16.04 -17.84 9.06
CA PRO A 97 14.79 -18.22 8.44
C PRO A 97 13.79 -17.08 8.26
N ALA A 98 13.70 -16.15 9.22
CA ALA A 98 12.81 -14.99 9.12
C ALA A 98 13.24 -14.04 7.99
N LEU A 99 14.55 -13.78 7.86
CA LEU A 99 15.11 -12.96 6.80
C LEU A 99 14.92 -13.59 5.41
N VAL A 100 15.11 -14.92 5.32
CA VAL A 100 14.86 -15.67 4.08
C VAL A 100 13.39 -15.63 3.70
N ALA A 101 12.47 -15.63 4.67
CA ALA A 101 11.04 -15.58 4.40
C ALA A 101 10.57 -14.17 3.97
N LEU A 102 11.20 -13.10 4.48
CA LEU A 102 10.88 -11.72 4.09
C LEU A 102 11.12 -11.45 2.59
N GLY A 103 12.17 -12.03 2.02
CA GLY A 103 12.54 -11.83 0.61
C GLY A 103 11.41 -12.18 -0.36
N PRO A 104 10.91 -13.44 -0.37
CA PRO A 104 9.79 -13.85 -1.20
C PRO A 104 8.52 -13.04 -0.95
N GLN A 105 8.19 -12.73 0.32
CA GLN A 105 7.01 -11.91 0.63
C GLN A 105 7.14 -10.51 0.03
N ALA A 106 8.27 -9.85 0.23
CA ALA A 106 8.55 -8.52 -0.28
C ALA A 106 8.49 -8.49 -1.82
N MET A 107 9.14 -9.47 -2.46
CA MET A 107 9.13 -9.62 -3.92
C MET A 107 7.72 -9.85 -4.46
N LEU A 108 6.96 -10.77 -3.86
CA LEU A 108 5.56 -11.02 -4.25
C LEU A 108 4.70 -9.76 -4.09
N SER A 109 4.90 -8.98 -3.03
CA SER A 109 4.15 -7.74 -2.79
C SER A 109 4.36 -6.75 -3.93
N VAL A 110 5.61 -6.56 -4.37
CA VAL A 110 5.96 -5.65 -5.48
C VAL A 110 5.43 -6.18 -6.82
N LEU A 111 5.53 -7.49 -7.06
CA LEU A 111 5.05 -8.12 -8.30
C LEU A 111 3.52 -8.17 -8.40
N LEU A 112 2.81 -8.11 -7.28
CA LEU A 112 1.34 -8.05 -7.25
C LEU A 112 0.80 -6.65 -7.54
N PHE A 113 1.61 -5.59 -7.43
CA PHE A 113 1.15 -4.23 -7.68
C PHE A 113 0.49 -4.02 -9.05
N PRO A 114 1.05 -4.48 -10.19
CA PRO A 114 0.38 -4.38 -11.48
C PRO A 114 -1.01 -5.03 -11.52
N ALA A 115 -1.18 -6.18 -10.85
CA ALA A 115 -2.47 -6.87 -10.77
C ALA A 115 -3.45 -6.06 -9.90
N ALA A 116 -3.00 -5.55 -8.76
CA ALA A 116 -3.79 -4.67 -7.90
C ALA A 116 -4.22 -3.38 -8.63
N ALA A 117 -3.31 -2.76 -9.37
CA ALA A 117 -3.59 -1.57 -10.18
C ALA A 117 -4.67 -1.83 -11.25
N ARG A 118 -4.62 -2.99 -11.93
CA ARG A 118 -5.68 -3.40 -12.87
C ARG A 118 -7.02 -3.63 -12.20
N LEU A 119 -7.02 -4.25 -11.01
CA LEU A 119 -8.22 -4.47 -10.23
C LEU A 119 -8.86 -3.13 -9.82
N VAL A 120 -8.05 -2.21 -9.29
CA VAL A 120 -8.46 -0.84 -8.94
C VAL A 120 -9.04 -0.11 -10.15
N ALA A 121 -8.34 -0.14 -11.29
CA ALA A 121 -8.82 0.51 -12.52
C ALA A 121 -10.15 -0.08 -13.01
N THR A 122 -10.35 -1.39 -12.87
CA THR A 122 -11.62 -2.05 -13.23
C THR A 122 -12.75 -1.61 -12.30
N LEU A 123 -12.51 -1.63 -10.98
CA LEU A 123 -13.50 -1.20 -9.97
C LEU A 123 -13.90 0.27 -10.14
N ASP A 124 -12.92 1.12 -10.45
CA ASP A 124 -13.16 2.54 -10.71
C ASP A 124 -14.04 2.76 -11.95
N ARG A 125 -13.82 2.00 -13.04
CA ARG A 125 -14.69 2.05 -14.22
C ARG A 125 -16.13 1.67 -13.90
N VAL A 126 -16.34 0.61 -13.11
CA VAL A 126 -17.68 0.16 -12.69
C VAL A 126 -18.40 1.26 -11.91
N ARG A 127 -17.70 1.95 -11.00
CA ARG A 127 -18.23 3.10 -10.26
C ARG A 127 -18.74 4.21 -11.19
N LEU A 128 -17.97 4.53 -12.23
CA LEU A 128 -18.34 5.58 -13.19
C LEU A 128 -19.51 5.17 -14.12
N THR A 129 -19.63 3.88 -14.43
CA THR A 129 -20.72 3.39 -15.30
C THR A 129 -22.08 3.49 -14.60
N ARG A 130 -22.13 3.24 -13.29
CA ARG A 130 -23.36 3.31 -12.50
C ARG A 130 -23.97 4.72 -12.47
N TYR A 131 -23.14 5.76 -12.45
CA TYR A 131 -23.62 7.16 -12.41
C TYR A 131 -24.31 7.59 -13.71
N ARG A 132 -23.89 7.06 -14.87
CA ARG A 132 -24.49 7.40 -16.17
C ARG A 132 -25.86 6.76 -16.43
N SER A 133 -26.24 5.73 -15.69
CA SER A 133 -27.54 5.07 -15.86
C SER A 133 -28.69 5.76 -15.11
N THR A 134 -28.39 6.78 -14.30
CA THR A 134 -29.36 7.48 -13.43
C THR A 134 -29.54 8.96 -13.76
N SER A 135 -28.94 9.46 -14.85
CA SER A 135 -29.13 10.82 -15.39
C SER A 135 -29.77 10.75 -16.77
#